data_AF-A0A1R1FN91-F1
#
_entry.id   AF-A0A1R1FN91-F1
#
_cell.length_a   1.000
_cell.length_b   1.000
_cell.length_c   1.000
_cell.angle_alpha   90.00
_cell.angle_beta   90.00
_cell.angle_gamma   90.00
#
_symmetry.space_group_name_H-M   'P 1'
#
loop_
_entity.id
_entity.type
_entity.pdbx_description
1 polymer ?
#
loop_
_entity_poly.entity_id
_entity_poly.type
_entity_poly.pdbx_seq_one_letter_code
_entity_poly.pdbx_strand_id
1 'polypeptide(L)' 'MATKELALHEKLEVHELLTLKTSCATKAVTMLELVKDDTLKSLIEDDLDNSSKAIEQLKSLLK' A
#
# COMPACT_ATOMS: atom_id res chain seq x y z
N MET A 1 29.89 -8.36 10.93
CA MET A 1 28.73 -7.50 11.24
C MET A 1 27.49 -8.30 10.89
N ALA A 2 26.56 -8.52 11.82
CA ALA A 2 25.34 -9.28 11.53
C ALA A 2 24.58 -8.60 10.39
N THR A 3 24.18 -9.36 9.37
CA THR A 3 23.24 -8.88 8.35
C THR A 3 21.97 -8.45 9.08
N LYS A 4 21.55 -7.19 8.87
CA LYS A 4 20.36 -6.62 9.49
C LYS A 4 19.12 -7.11 8.73
N GLU A 5 18.90 -8.41 8.76
CA GLU A 5 17.73 -9.06 8.20
C GLU A 5 16.56 -8.94 9.18
N LEU A 6 15.35 -8.79 8.64
CA LEU A 6 14.13 -8.79 9.44
C LEU A 6 13.98 -10.14 10.15
N ALA A 7 13.67 -10.10 11.43
CA ALA A 7 13.23 -11.27 12.16
C ALA A 7 11.92 -11.81 11.58
N LEU A 8 11.60 -13.07 11.87
CA LEU A 8 10.41 -13.73 11.31
C LEU A 8 9.10 -12.95 11.57
N HIS A 9 8.93 -12.39 12.77
CA HIS A 9 7.75 -11.60 13.12
C HIS A 9 7.71 -10.28 12.34
N GLU A 10 8.82 -9.57 12.23
CA GLU A 10 8.91 -8.33 11.45
C GLU A 10 8.60 -8.58 9.97
N LYS A 11 9.08 -9.70 9.40
CA LYS A 11 8.75 -10.09 8.02
C LYS A 11 7.26 -10.37 7.85
N LEU A 12 6.65 -11.06 8.82
CA LEU A 12 5.21 -11.33 8.83
C LEU A 12 4.41 -10.02 8.89
N GLU A 13 4.78 -9.11 9.79
CA GLU A 13 4.14 -7.79 9.91
C GLU A 13 4.24 -6.98 8.61
N VAL A 14 5.39 -6.99 7.93
CA VAL A 14 5.54 -6.33 6.63
C VAL A 14 4.65 -6.97 5.56
N HIS A 15 4.50 -8.30 5.56
CA HIS A 15 3.55 -8.99 4.67
C HIS A 15 2.08 -8.63 4.96
N GLU A 16 1.71 -8.48 6.23
CA GLU A 16 0.37 -8.03 6.65
C GLU A 16 0.09 -6.61 6.17
N LEU A 17 1.04 -5.69 6.39
CA LEU A 17 0.94 -4.31 5.91
C LEU A 17 0.85 -4.24 4.38
N LEU A 18 1.64 -5.06 3.67
CA LEU A 18 1.60 -5.13 2.20
C LEU A 18 0.23 -5.61 1.72
N THR A 19 -0.34 -6.63 2.37
CA THR A 19 -1.67 -7.16 2.06
C THR A 19 -2.75 -6.10 2.30
N LEU A 20 -2.69 -5.43 3.45
CA LEU A 20 -3.60 -4.35 3.80
C LEU A 20 -3.55 -3.22 2.76
N LYS A 21 -2.36 -2.71 2.43
CA LYS A 21 -2.23 -1.61 1.46
C LYS A 21 -2.64 -2.00 0.05
N THR A 22 -2.40 -3.25 -0.37
CA THR A 22 -2.90 -3.76 -1.64
C THR A 22 -4.43 -3.80 -1.68
N SER A 23 -5.09 -4.19 -0.58
CA SER A 23 -6.55 -4.12 -0.46
C SER A 23 -7.08 -2.68 -0.54
N CYS A 24 -6.41 -1.73 0.13
CA CYS A 24 -6.75 -0.31 0.04
C CYS A 24 -6.61 0.22 -1.39
N ALA A 25 -5.49 -0.04 -2.07
CA ALA A 25 -5.29 0.40 -3.45
C ALA A 25 -6.35 -0.18 -4.40
N THR A 26 -6.70 -1.46 -4.23
CA THR A 26 -7.78 -2.10 -5.01
C THR A 26 -9.11 -1.38 -4.79
N LYS A 27 -9.46 -1.07 -3.53
CA LYS A 27 -10.69 -0.31 -3.21
C LYS A 27 -10.67 1.09 -3.82
N ALA A 28 -9.54 1.79 -3.76
CA ALA A 28 -9.39 3.12 -4.34
C ALA A 28 -9.63 3.08 -5.86
N VAL A 29 -8.99 2.15 -6.58
CA VAL A 29 -9.21 1.96 -8.02
C VAL A 29 -10.67 1.68 -8.35
N THR A 30 -11.32 0.74 -7.64
CA THR A 30 -12.75 0.46 -7.87
C THR A 30 -13.62 1.69 -7.58
N MET A 31 -13.30 2.48 -6.55
CA MET A 31 -14.10 3.65 -6.19
C MET A 31 -13.92 4.82 -7.18
N LEU A 32 -12.76 4.94 -7.83
CA LEU A 32 -12.53 5.97 -8.87
C LEU A 32 -13.49 5.83 -10.06
N GLU A 33 -13.96 4.61 -10.35
CA GLU A 33 -14.95 4.37 -11.41
C GLU A 33 -16.38 4.76 -11.00
N LEU A 34 -16.64 4.89 -9.70
CA LEU A 34 -17.98 5.12 -9.13
C LEU A 34 -18.18 6.55 -8.61
N VAL A 35 -17.09 7.22 -8.22
CA VAL A 35 -17.12 8.55 -7.63
C VAL A 35 -17.53 9.61 -8.66
N LYS A 36 -18.45 10.49 -8.27
CA LYS A 36 -18.95 11.60 -9.10
C LYS A 36 -18.51 12.97 -8.60
N ASP A 37 -18.19 13.08 -7.32
CA ASP A 37 -17.73 14.32 -6.71
C ASP A 37 -16.24 14.51 -7.02
N ASP A 38 -15.90 15.62 -7.70
CA ASP A 38 -14.54 15.87 -8.18
C ASP A 38 -13.53 16.05 -7.03
N THR A 39 -13.98 16.59 -5.89
CA THR A 39 -13.10 16.76 -4.72
C THR A 39 -12.76 15.41 -4.11
N LEU A 40 -13.78 14.56 -3.93
CA LEU A 40 -13.58 13.20 -3.46
C LEU A 40 -12.76 12.37 -4.43
N LYS A 41 -12.95 12.56 -5.74
CA LYS A 41 -12.13 11.90 -6.76
C LYS A 41 -10.66 12.24 -6.62
N SER A 42 -10.31 13.52 -6.50
CA SER A 42 -8.92 13.96 -6.29
C SER A 42 -8.32 13.34 -5.02
N LEU A 43 -9.07 13.27 -3.93
CA LEU A 43 -8.61 12.63 -2.69
C LEU A 43 -8.33 11.13 -2.87
N ILE A 44 -9.13 10.43 -3.65
CA ILE A 44 -8.93 9.00 -3.93
C ILE A 44 -7.72 8.80 -4.86
N GLU A 45 -7.51 9.67 -5.85
CA GLU A 45 -6.32 9.65 -6.72
C GLU A 45 -5.03 9.86 -5.90
N ASP A 46 -5.04 10.80 -4.96
CA ASP A 46 -3.92 11.04 -4.04
C ASP A 46 -3.65 9.85 -3.12
N ASP A 47 -4.68 9.21 -2.56
CA ASP A 47 -4.50 7.97 -1.76
C ASP A 47 -3.98 6.81 -2.60
N LEU A 48 -4.39 6.71 -3.88
CA LEU A 48 -3.91 5.66 -4.79
C LEU A 48 -2.42 5.82 -5.12
N ASP A 49 -1.96 7.04 -5.38
CA ASP A 49 -0.53 7.32 -5.61
C ASP A 49 0.30 7.00 -4.36
N ASN A 50 -0.14 7.48 -3.19
CA ASN A 50 0.52 7.19 -1.92
C ASN A 50 0.53 5.69 -1.59
N SER A 51 -0.58 4.99 -1.82
CA SER A 51 -0.68 3.54 -1.61
C SER A 51 0.23 2.77 -2.55
N SER A 52 0.35 3.18 -3.81
CA SER A 52 1.25 2.56 -4.79
C SER A 52 2.72 2.70 -4.38
N LYS A 53 3.13 3.90 -3.94
CA LYS A 53 4.48 4.14 -3.40
C LYS A 53 4.76 3.28 -2.16
N ALA A 54 3.82 3.22 -1.23
CA ALA A 54 3.95 2.42 -0.01
C ALA A 54 4.08 0.91 -0.33
N ILE A 55 3.32 0.39 -1.30
CA ILE A 55 3.41 -1.01 -1.73
C ILE A 55 4.81 -1.34 -2.25
N GLU A 56 5.40 -0.49 -3.09
CA GLU A 56 6.76 -0.72 -3.62
C GLU A 56 7.83 -0.63 -2.52
N GLN A 57 7.67 0.29 -1.56
CA GLN A 57 8.53 0.36 -0.38
C GLN A 57 8.43 -0.91 0.47
N LEU A 58 7.22 -1.38 0.79
CA LEU A 58 7.02 -2.61 1.56
C LEU A 58 7.59 -3.84 0.85
N LYS A 59 7.41 -3.96 -0.47
CA LYS A 59 8.05 -5.01 -1.27
C LYS A 59 9.57 -4.94 -1.20
N SER A 60 10.16 -3.74 -1.19
CA SER A 60 11.61 -3.57 -1.09
C SER A 60 12.18 -4.03 0.25
N LEU A 61 11.41 -3.94 1.34
CA LEU A 61 11.79 -4.42 2.67
C LEU A 61 11.76 -5.95 2.79
N LEU A 62 11.01 -6.63 1.91
CA LEU A 62 10.87 -8.08 1.88
C LEU A 62 11.88 -8.79 0.95
N LYS A 63 12.64 -8.02 0.16
CA LYS A 63 13.68 -8.52 -0.76
C LYS A 63 14.91 -9.02 -0.02
#